data_AF-A0A0S4QZG6-F1
#
_entry.id   AF-A0A0S4QZG6-F1
#
_cell.length_a   1.000
_cell.length_b   1.000
_cell.length_c   1.000
_cell.angle_alpha   90.00
_cell.angle_beta   90.00
_cell.angle_gamma   90.00
#
_symmetry.space_group_name_H-M   'P 1'
#
loop_
_entity.id
_entity.type
_entity.pdbx_description
1 polymer ?
#
loop_
_entity_poly.entity_id
_entity_poly.type
_entity_poly.pdbx_seq_one_letter_code
_entity_poly.pdbx_strand_id
1 'polypeptide(L)'
;MTPENSLVQAYCESHADTRRYINAALLGTCDSGDDLVDKHFAPMVAWVFEEIRNVVGPDTLTAAQARMYIEELSVFARYNAQFLKAAATAVEGFCPELAHELRRNHLEEGGERGKVPAHYVLYSNALLSDLGLLVNGHVPADETAKLVLLHQVMVGSHMPSLIAGGYYATEAVAIAETALLRDITNRYGELTVRASGKELKALHHYYELHLDDEHDAAQIEGLSVEASHIEGLARFIRQNDLFHLDLSQSTDGFLQIFEAMAHWWSELATRARRIG
;
A
#
# COMPACT_ATOMS: atom_id res chain seq x y z
N MET A 1 11.86 -13.22 -14.43
CA MET A 1 12.39 -12.66 -13.18
C MET A 1 13.68 -13.39 -12.86
N THR A 2 14.78 -12.67 -12.71
CA THR A 2 15.99 -13.24 -12.10
C THR A 2 15.95 -12.88 -10.62
N PRO A 3 16.34 -13.79 -9.71
CA PRO A 3 16.44 -13.53 -8.26
C PRO A 3 17.22 -12.26 -7.88
N GLU A 4 18.13 -11.83 -8.75
CA GLU A 4 19.15 -10.80 -8.50
C GLU A 4 18.61 -9.36 -8.32
N ASN A 5 17.33 -9.08 -8.63
CA ASN A 5 16.74 -7.74 -8.53
C ASN A 5 15.57 -7.62 -7.52
N SER A 6 15.29 -8.66 -6.73
CA SER A 6 14.20 -8.63 -5.75
C SER A 6 14.68 -8.04 -4.43
N LEU A 7 14.06 -6.93 -3.98
CA LEU A 7 14.35 -6.33 -2.67
C LEU A 7 13.92 -7.23 -1.52
N VAL A 8 12.84 -8.00 -1.67
CA VAL A 8 12.40 -8.97 -0.65
C VAL A 8 13.39 -10.12 -0.52
N GLN A 9 13.90 -10.64 -1.64
CA GLN A 9 14.93 -11.68 -1.62
C GLN A 9 16.25 -11.15 -1.07
N ALA A 10 16.66 -9.95 -1.45
CA ALA A 10 17.85 -9.29 -0.89
C ALA A 10 17.75 -9.11 0.63
N TYR A 11 16.57 -8.74 1.13
CA TYR A 11 16.31 -8.70 2.57
C TYR A 11 16.45 -10.09 3.21
N CYS A 12 15.82 -11.12 2.64
CA CYS A 12 15.88 -12.48 3.15
C CYS A 12 17.31 -13.06 3.11
N GLU A 13 18.13 -12.70 2.12
CA GLU A 13 19.53 -13.12 2.02
C GLU A 13 20.40 -12.47 3.11
N SER A 14 20.13 -11.21 3.43
CA SER A 14 20.84 -10.47 4.49
C SER A 14 20.33 -10.78 5.90
N HIS A 15 19.11 -11.32 6.04
CA HIS A 15 18.45 -11.62 7.32
C HIS A 15 18.09 -13.11 7.43
N ALA A 16 19.09 -13.95 7.72
CA ALA A 16 18.97 -15.40 7.75
C ALA A 16 17.86 -15.92 8.69
N ASP A 17 17.63 -15.26 9.83
CA ASP A 17 16.56 -15.62 10.75
C ASP A 17 15.17 -15.41 10.14
N THR A 18 14.93 -14.26 9.47
CA THR A 18 13.68 -14.00 8.75
C THR A 18 13.48 -14.99 7.61
N ARG A 19 14.52 -15.27 6.82
CA ARG A 19 14.43 -16.28 5.76
C ARG A 19 14.07 -17.67 6.30
N ARG A 20 14.70 -18.09 7.40
CA ARG A 20 14.37 -19.37 8.05
C ARG A 20 12.92 -19.37 8.54
N TYR A 21 12.47 -18.28 9.14
CA TYR A 21 11.12 -18.18 9.69
C TYR A 21 10.05 -18.22 8.60
N ILE A 22 10.23 -17.46 7.53
CA ILE A 22 9.34 -17.46 6.37
C ILE A 22 9.28 -18.85 5.72
N ASN A 23 10.43 -19.51 5.54
CA ASN A 23 10.43 -20.88 5.03
C ASN A 23 9.68 -21.84 5.96
N ALA A 24 9.83 -21.68 7.28
CA ALA A 24 9.11 -22.48 8.25
C ALA A 24 7.59 -22.23 8.20
N ALA A 25 7.16 -20.98 8.00
CA ALA A 25 5.76 -20.60 7.81
C ALA A 25 5.18 -21.19 6.51
N LEU A 26 5.90 -21.06 5.39
CA LEU A 26 5.50 -21.65 4.11
C LEU A 26 5.41 -23.19 4.17
N LEU A 27 6.25 -23.84 4.98
CA LEU A 27 6.20 -25.29 5.21
C LEU A 27 5.16 -25.71 6.27
N GLY A 28 4.44 -24.78 6.89
CA GLY A 28 3.44 -25.07 7.92
C GLY A 28 4.04 -25.56 9.24
N THR A 29 5.30 -25.23 9.51
CA THR A 29 6.04 -25.63 10.74
C THR A 29 6.24 -24.49 11.73
N CYS A 30 5.72 -23.31 11.42
CA CYS A 30 5.66 -22.15 12.30
C CYS A 30 4.22 -22.00 12.82
N ASP A 31 4.08 -21.60 14.08
CA ASP A 31 2.82 -21.49 14.80
C ASP A 31 2.49 -20.08 15.31
N SER A 32 3.40 -19.09 15.14
CA SER A 32 3.20 -17.75 15.69
C SER A 32 3.01 -16.70 14.60
N GLY A 33 1.75 -16.28 14.43
CA GLY A 33 1.41 -15.13 13.58
C GLY A 33 1.98 -13.81 14.12
N ASP A 34 2.10 -13.66 15.44
CA ASP A 34 2.69 -12.47 16.06
C ASP A 34 4.17 -12.30 15.68
N ASP A 35 4.94 -13.38 15.80
CA ASP A 35 6.36 -13.35 15.42
C ASP A 35 6.51 -13.11 13.91
N LEU A 36 5.66 -13.72 13.10
CA LEU A 36 5.64 -13.48 11.65
C LEU A 36 5.42 -12.01 11.32
N VAL A 37 4.45 -11.36 11.97
CA VAL A 37 4.12 -9.95 11.75
C VAL A 37 5.21 -9.02 12.30
N ASP A 38 5.52 -9.11 13.60
CA ASP A 38 6.34 -8.12 14.31
C ASP A 38 7.83 -8.28 14.06
N LYS A 39 8.32 -9.52 13.98
CA LYS A 39 9.76 -9.79 13.90
C LYS A 39 10.24 -10.00 12.47
N HIS A 40 9.33 -10.25 11.53
CA HIS A 40 9.70 -10.65 10.17
C HIS A 40 9.08 -9.77 9.09
N PHE A 41 7.76 -9.61 9.05
CA PHE A 41 7.10 -8.77 8.03
C PHE A 41 7.34 -7.28 8.24
N ALA A 42 7.07 -6.73 9.43
CA ALA A 42 7.24 -5.30 9.68
C ALA A 42 8.70 -4.82 9.46
N PRO A 43 9.74 -5.51 9.96
CA PRO A 43 11.13 -5.12 9.70
C PRO A 43 11.53 -5.24 8.22
N MET A 44 10.97 -6.23 7.50
CA MET A 44 11.19 -6.37 6.06
C MET A 44 10.56 -5.22 5.29
N VAL A 45 9.30 -4.87 5.60
CA VAL A 45 8.60 -3.73 5.00
C VAL A 45 9.39 -2.45 5.18
N ALA A 46 9.81 -2.17 6.41
CA ALA A 46 10.60 -0.99 6.73
C ALA A 46 11.91 -0.92 5.91
N TRP A 47 12.66 -2.02 5.84
CA TRP A 47 13.91 -2.07 5.10
C TRP A 47 13.70 -1.89 3.59
N VAL A 48 12.75 -2.61 2.99
CA VAL A 48 12.48 -2.54 1.55
C VAL A 48 12.00 -1.14 1.14
N PHE A 49 11.12 -0.52 1.93
CA PHE A 49 10.65 0.85 1.61
C PHE A 49 11.74 1.91 1.80
N GLU A 50 12.67 1.71 2.72
CA GLU A 50 13.86 2.55 2.82
C GLU A 50 14.75 2.42 1.57
N GLU A 51 14.99 1.21 1.07
CA GLU A 51 15.71 0.99 -0.19
C GLU A 51 14.98 1.60 -1.39
N ILE A 52 13.65 1.45 -1.47
CA ILE A 52 12.83 2.10 -2.50
C ILE A 52 12.99 3.62 -2.42
N ARG A 53 12.87 4.21 -1.23
CA ARG A 53 13.04 5.65 -0.99
C ARG A 53 14.43 6.12 -1.44
N ASN A 54 15.48 5.36 -1.13
CA ASN A 54 16.86 5.68 -1.53
C ASN A 54 17.04 5.65 -3.06
N VAL A 55 16.43 4.67 -3.74
CA VAL A 55 16.50 4.54 -5.20
C VAL A 55 15.67 5.62 -5.90
N VAL A 56 14.50 5.96 -5.37
CA VAL A 56 13.62 7.01 -5.91
C VAL A 56 14.26 8.39 -5.71
N GLY A 57 14.85 8.63 -4.53
CA GLY A 57 15.50 9.88 -4.16
C GLY A 57 14.62 11.12 -4.40
N PRO A 58 13.49 11.30 -3.68
CA PRO A 58 12.49 12.34 -3.97
C PRO A 58 13.06 13.73 -4.19
N ASP A 59 14.02 14.16 -3.36
CA ASP A 59 14.63 15.49 -3.43
C ASP A 59 15.42 15.74 -4.73
N THR A 60 15.83 14.68 -5.41
CA THR A 60 16.64 14.74 -6.64
C THR A 60 15.81 14.68 -7.91
N LEU A 61 14.50 14.38 -7.80
CA LEU A 61 13.63 14.24 -8.97
C LEU A 61 13.52 15.54 -9.76
N THR A 62 13.45 15.41 -11.08
CA THR A 62 12.98 16.48 -11.97
C THR A 62 11.45 16.56 -11.94
N ALA A 63 10.88 17.65 -12.44
CA ALA A 63 9.43 17.82 -12.47
C ALA A 63 8.75 16.71 -13.31
N ALA A 64 9.38 16.29 -14.41
CA ALA A 64 8.87 15.21 -15.26
C ALA A 64 8.90 13.85 -14.55
N GLN A 65 9.96 13.57 -13.81
CA GLN A 65 10.08 12.33 -13.04
C GLN A 65 9.08 12.30 -11.88
N ALA A 66 8.97 13.38 -11.11
CA ALA A 66 8.01 13.47 -10.01
C ALA A 66 6.56 13.36 -10.51
N ARG A 67 6.23 14.01 -11.63
CA ARG A 67 4.93 13.86 -12.30
C ARG A 67 4.63 12.41 -12.66
N MET A 68 5.58 11.70 -13.26
CA MET A 68 5.40 10.30 -13.64
C MET A 68 5.04 9.44 -12.43
N TYR A 69 5.77 9.57 -11.31
CA TYR A 69 5.42 8.84 -10.09
C TYR A 69 4.02 9.18 -9.60
N ILE A 70 3.67 10.47 -9.51
CA ILE A 70 2.34 10.90 -9.07
C ILE A 70 1.24 10.31 -9.95
N GLU A 71 1.42 10.32 -11.27
CA GLU A 71 0.49 9.75 -12.24
C GLU A 71 0.33 8.23 -12.06
N GLU A 72 1.43 7.48 -11.90
CA GLU A 72 1.40 6.02 -11.73
C GLU A 72 0.85 5.60 -10.36
N LEU A 73 1.23 6.27 -9.26
CA LEU A 73 0.70 5.98 -7.92
C LEU A 73 -0.81 6.28 -7.82
N SER A 74 -1.29 7.29 -8.54
CA SER A 74 -2.72 7.60 -8.62
C SER A 74 -3.56 6.46 -9.21
N VAL A 75 -2.96 5.55 -9.98
CA VAL A 75 -3.68 4.43 -10.60
C VAL A 75 -4.09 3.40 -9.56
N PHE A 76 -3.19 3.02 -8.64
CA PHE A 76 -3.53 2.04 -7.62
C PHE A 76 -4.62 2.56 -6.69
N ALA A 77 -4.49 3.81 -6.20
CA ALA A 77 -5.50 4.47 -5.37
C ALA A 77 -6.89 4.50 -6.03
N ARG A 78 -6.95 4.63 -7.38
CA ARG A 78 -8.22 4.60 -8.14
C ARG A 78 -8.95 3.26 -8.03
N TYR A 79 -8.21 2.14 -7.96
CA TYR A 79 -8.79 0.79 -7.99
C TYR A 79 -8.85 0.11 -6.62
N ASN A 80 -8.08 0.57 -5.64
CA ASN A 80 -7.94 -0.05 -4.32
C ASN A 80 -9.29 -0.38 -3.66
N ALA A 81 -10.19 0.61 -3.59
CA ALA A 81 -11.53 0.42 -3.02
C ALA A 81 -12.32 -0.71 -3.70
N GLN A 82 -12.25 -0.84 -5.03
CA GLN A 82 -12.97 -1.90 -5.74
C GLN A 82 -12.34 -3.28 -5.50
N PHE A 83 -11.02 -3.34 -5.36
CA PHE A 83 -10.35 -4.59 -4.99
C PHE A 83 -10.76 -5.01 -3.58
N LEU A 84 -10.78 -4.10 -2.60
CA LEU A 84 -11.23 -4.37 -1.22
C LEU A 84 -12.65 -4.95 -1.18
N LYS A 85 -13.57 -4.38 -1.98
CA LYS A 85 -14.93 -4.91 -2.13
C LYS A 85 -14.96 -6.33 -2.71
N ALA A 86 -14.17 -6.59 -3.74
CA ALA A 86 -14.07 -7.91 -4.36
C ALA A 86 -13.47 -8.93 -3.38
N ALA A 87 -12.42 -8.56 -2.67
CA ALA A 87 -11.79 -9.36 -1.63
C ALA A 87 -12.78 -9.72 -0.52
N ALA A 88 -13.55 -8.75 -0.02
CA ALA A 88 -14.59 -8.99 0.98
C ALA A 88 -15.62 -10.01 0.48
N THR A 89 -16.05 -9.88 -0.77
CA THR A 89 -17.01 -10.82 -1.38
C THR A 89 -16.41 -12.22 -1.53
N ALA A 90 -15.12 -12.33 -1.85
CA ALA A 90 -14.45 -13.61 -2.04
C ALA A 90 -14.28 -14.40 -0.74
N VAL A 91 -14.20 -13.71 0.41
CA VAL A 91 -13.94 -14.34 1.71
C VAL A 91 -15.17 -14.43 2.63
N GLU A 92 -16.28 -13.74 2.32
CA GLU A 92 -17.45 -13.64 3.21
C GLU A 92 -18.07 -14.97 3.63
N GLY A 93 -18.01 -15.98 2.77
CA GLY A 93 -18.54 -17.32 3.07
C GLY A 93 -17.63 -18.17 3.95
N PHE A 94 -16.36 -17.78 4.10
CA PHE A 94 -15.35 -18.52 4.87
C PHE A 94 -14.98 -17.80 6.18
N CYS A 95 -14.60 -16.52 6.08
CA CYS A 95 -14.25 -15.68 7.22
C CYS A 95 -15.05 -14.36 7.16
N PRO A 96 -16.26 -14.33 7.75
CA PRO A 96 -17.11 -13.15 7.78
C PRO A 96 -16.47 -11.93 8.45
N GLU A 97 -15.60 -12.16 9.44
CA GLU A 97 -14.85 -11.12 10.15
C GLU A 97 -13.85 -10.43 9.23
N LEU A 98 -13.09 -11.20 8.44
CA LEU A 98 -12.17 -10.64 7.43
C LEU A 98 -12.96 -9.89 6.36
N ALA A 99 -14.09 -10.44 5.90
CA ALA A 99 -14.95 -9.74 4.96
C ALA A 99 -15.51 -8.43 5.53
N HIS A 100 -15.83 -8.39 6.83
CA HIS A 100 -16.26 -7.17 7.50
C HIS A 100 -15.16 -6.12 7.50
N GLU A 101 -13.93 -6.49 7.86
CA GLU A 101 -12.78 -5.58 7.86
C GLU A 101 -12.48 -5.04 6.45
N LEU A 102 -12.47 -5.91 5.45
CA LEU A 102 -12.27 -5.49 4.05
C LEU A 102 -13.39 -4.57 3.54
N ARG A 103 -14.65 -4.76 3.99
CA ARG A 103 -15.76 -3.83 3.66
C ARG A 103 -15.61 -2.49 4.38
N ARG A 104 -15.12 -2.49 5.61
CA ARG A 104 -14.78 -1.26 6.35
C ARG A 104 -13.74 -0.46 5.56
N ASN A 105 -12.63 -1.09 5.18
CA ASN A 105 -11.58 -0.47 4.36
C ASN A 105 -12.12 -0.01 3.00
N HIS A 106 -13.02 -0.78 2.36
CA HIS A 106 -13.67 -0.36 1.12
C HIS A 106 -14.45 0.96 1.28
N LEU A 107 -15.16 1.14 2.39
CA LEU A 107 -15.95 2.35 2.65
C LEU A 107 -15.08 3.55 3.00
N GLU A 108 -13.97 3.30 3.70
CA GLU A 108 -12.94 4.30 3.98
C GLU A 108 -12.31 4.81 2.66
N GLU A 109 -11.74 3.90 1.88
CA GLU A 109 -11.06 4.20 0.61
C GLU A 109 -12.01 4.69 -0.48
N GLY A 110 -13.19 4.07 -0.58
CA GLY A 110 -14.21 4.33 -1.60
C GLY A 110 -15.16 5.47 -1.27
N GLY A 111 -15.07 6.01 -0.05
CA GLY A 111 -15.94 7.05 0.47
C GLY A 111 -17.31 6.52 0.89
N GLU A 112 -17.94 7.25 1.81
CA GLU A 112 -19.29 6.98 2.27
C GLU A 112 -20.26 8.05 1.73
N ARG A 113 -21.35 7.60 1.08
CA ARG A 113 -22.34 8.48 0.47
C ARG A 113 -22.86 9.51 1.47
N GLY A 114 -22.64 10.79 1.17
CA GLY A 114 -23.14 11.90 1.97
C GLY A 114 -22.34 12.20 3.24
N LYS A 115 -21.20 11.53 3.45
CA LYS A 115 -20.27 11.81 4.55
C LYS A 115 -18.88 12.21 4.05
N VAL A 116 -18.18 11.28 3.39
CA VAL A 116 -16.76 11.42 3.04
C VAL A 116 -16.53 11.04 1.58
N PRO A 117 -15.87 11.88 0.76
CA PRO A 117 -15.45 11.49 -0.60
C PRO A 117 -14.40 10.37 -0.57
N ALA A 118 -14.35 9.55 -1.62
CA ALA A 118 -13.30 8.55 -1.78
C ALA A 118 -11.90 9.15 -1.68
N HIS A 119 -10.94 8.40 -1.12
CA HIS A 119 -9.54 8.83 -1.00
C HIS A 119 -8.95 9.24 -2.35
N TYR A 120 -9.22 8.49 -3.42
CA TYR A 120 -8.81 8.86 -4.77
C TYR A 120 -9.39 10.20 -5.25
N VAL A 121 -10.63 10.52 -4.88
CA VAL A 121 -11.27 11.80 -5.25
C VAL A 121 -10.66 12.95 -4.45
N LEU A 122 -10.41 12.76 -3.16
CA LEU A 122 -9.70 13.74 -2.33
C LEU A 122 -8.30 14.02 -2.92
N TYR A 123 -7.55 12.97 -3.21
CA TYR A 123 -6.19 13.08 -3.74
C TYR A 123 -6.14 13.74 -5.13
N SER A 124 -6.96 13.27 -6.08
CA SER A 124 -6.94 13.83 -7.45
C SER A 124 -7.43 15.28 -7.51
N ASN A 125 -8.40 15.66 -6.67
CA ASN A 125 -8.81 17.06 -6.54
C ASN A 125 -7.71 17.92 -5.88
N ALA A 126 -7.01 17.39 -4.89
CA ALA A 126 -5.89 18.08 -4.24
C ALA A 126 -4.74 18.34 -5.23
N LEU A 127 -4.35 17.35 -6.03
CA LEU A 127 -3.37 17.49 -7.11
C LEU A 127 -3.79 18.56 -8.13
N LEU A 128 -5.06 18.57 -8.55
CA LEU A 128 -5.55 19.55 -9.51
C LEU A 128 -5.61 20.96 -8.92
N SER A 129 -6.06 21.09 -7.67
CA SER A 129 -6.19 22.38 -6.97
C SER A 129 -4.84 23.02 -6.68
N ASP A 130 -3.92 22.26 -6.07
CA ASP A 130 -2.67 22.82 -5.56
C ASP A 130 -1.56 22.83 -6.61
N LEU A 131 -1.54 21.84 -7.51
CA LEU A 131 -0.45 21.64 -8.48
C LEU A 131 -0.89 21.83 -9.94
N GLY A 132 -2.19 22.02 -10.20
CA GLY A 132 -2.72 22.05 -11.56
C GLY A 132 -2.54 20.73 -12.31
N LEU A 133 -2.29 19.61 -11.60
CA LEU A 133 -1.93 18.33 -12.19
C LEU A 133 -3.17 17.43 -12.32
N LEU A 134 -3.57 17.16 -13.57
CA LEU A 134 -4.67 16.24 -13.87
C LEU A 134 -4.15 14.80 -13.99
N VAL A 135 -4.53 13.95 -13.03
CA VAL A 135 -4.24 12.50 -13.05
C VAL A 135 -5.45 11.65 -13.46
N ASN A 136 -6.63 12.24 -13.56
CA ASN A 136 -7.83 11.53 -14.02
C ASN A 136 -7.67 11.16 -15.50
N GLY A 137 -7.96 9.90 -15.83
CA GLY A 137 -7.79 9.38 -17.19
C GLY A 137 -6.36 9.00 -17.55
N HIS A 138 -5.39 9.14 -16.62
CA HIS A 138 -4.04 8.59 -16.83
C HIS A 138 -4.10 7.11 -17.22
N VAL A 139 -3.37 6.77 -18.27
CA VAL A 139 -3.21 5.39 -18.77
C VAL A 139 -1.93 4.85 -18.13
N PRO A 140 -2.02 3.79 -17.31
CA PRO A 140 -0.87 3.27 -16.58
C PRO A 140 0.22 2.76 -17.53
N ALA A 141 1.46 2.84 -17.07
CA ALA A 141 2.56 2.07 -17.62
C ALA A 141 2.34 0.55 -17.47
N ASP A 142 3.05 -0.26 -18.25
CA ASP A 142 2.92 -1.73 -18.25
C ASP A 142 3.19 -2.33 -16.85
N GLU A 143 4.18 -1.80 -16.15
CA GLU A 143 4.54 -2.18 -14.79
C GLU A 143 3.41 -1.92 -13.77
N THR A 144 2.73 -0.78 -13.88
CA THR A 144 1.57 -0.43 -13.04
C THR A 144 0.34 -1.26 -13.42
N ALA A 145 0.09 -1.45 -14.72
CA ALA A 145 -1.00 -2.28 -15.21
C ALA A 145 -0.85 -3.74 -14.76
N LYS A 146 0.39 -4.25 -14.72
CA LYS A 146 0.71 -5.58 -14.18
C LYS A 146 0.40 -5.67 -12.68
N LEU A 147 0.76 -4.66 -11.88
CA LEU A 147 0.42 -4.64 -10.45
C LEU A 147 -1.11 -4.69 -10.24
N VAL A 148 -1.86 -3.85 -10.97
CA VAL A 148 -3.33 -3.84 -10.95
C VAL A 148 -3.90 -5.22 -11.32
N LEU A 149 -3.35 -5.89 -12.33
CA LEU A 149 -3.77 -7.24 -12.72
C LEU A 149 -3.48 -8.28 -11.62
N LEU A 150 -2.34 -8.20 -10.95
CA LEU A 150 -1.99 -9.13 -9.86
C LEU A 150 -2.98 -9.01 -8.70
N HIS A 151 -3.36 -7.79 -8.31
CA HIS A 151 -4.44 -7.58 -7.34
C HIS A 151 -5.76 -8.18 -7.81
N GLN A 152 -6.13 -7.98 -9.07
CA GLN A 152 -7.36 -8.53 -9.64
C GLN A 152 -7.37 -10.08 -9.62
N VAL A 153 -6.25 -10.72 -9.95
CA VAL A 153 -6.11 -12.19 -9.90
C VAL A 153 -6.21 -12.68 -8.46
N MET A 154 -5.54 -12.01 -7.51
CA MET A 154 -5.58 -12.38 -6.09
C MET A 154 -7.00 -12.36 -5.54
N VAL A 155 -7.75 -11.28 -5.73
CA VAL A 155 -9.13 -11.19 -5.21
C VAL A 155 -10.11 -12.16 -5.90
N GLY A 156 -9.73 -12.67 -7.08
CA GLY A 156 -10.49 -13.70 -7.80
C GLY A 156 -10.15 -15.14 -7.42
N SER A 157 -9.18 -15.38 -6.53
CA SER A 157 -8.63 -16.72 -6.26
C SER A 157 -9.48 -17.64 -5.35
N HIS A 158 -10.51 -17.11 -4.67
CA HIS A 158 -11.25 -17.82 -3.61
C HIS A 158 -10.34 -18.44 -2.53
N MET A 159 -9.20 -17.82 -2.22
CA MET A 159 -8.27 -18.26 -1.17
C MET A 159 -8.23 -17.25 -0.02
N PRO A 160 -9.05 -17.42 1.05
CA PRO A 160 -9.20 -16.41 2.10
C PRO A 160 -7.90 -16.08 2.85
N SER A 161 -7.08 -17.09 3.15
CA SER A 161 -5.79 -16.91 3.83
C SER A 161 -4.79 -16.15 2.95
N LEU A 162 -4.72 -16.49 1.67
CA LEU A 162 -3.90 -15.75 0.71
C LEU A 162 -4.36 -14.30 0.58
N ILE A 163 -5.67 -14.05 0.50
CA ILE A 163 -6.24 -12.69 0.47
C ILE A 163 -5.91 -11.92 1.75
N ALA A 164 -6.02 -12.55 2.93
CA ALA A 164 -5.67 -11.92 4.21
C ALA A 164 -4.20 -11.44 4.21
N GLY A 165 -3.29 -12.32 3.80
CA GLY A 165 -1.86 -12.00 3.69
C GLY A 165 -1.58 -10.88 2.69
N GLY A 166 -2.16 -10.95 1.49
CA GLY A 166 -1.93 -9.97 0.43
C GLY A 166 -2.48 -8.58 0.76
N TYR A 167 -3.62 -8.48 1.44
CA TYR A 167 -4.13 -7.18 1.89
C TYR A 167 -3.43 -6.66 3.13
N TYR A 168 -2.97 -7.54 4.01
CA TYR A 168 -2.07 -7.11 5.07
C TYR A 168 -0.78 -6.48 4.48
N ALA A 169 -0.25 -7.00 3.37
CA ALA A 169 0.88 -6.36 2.68
C ALA A 169 0.56 -4.93 2.23
N THR A 170 -0.65 -4.66 1.70
CA THR A 170 -1.06 -3.30 1.32
C THR A 170 -1.21 -2.37 2.52
N GLU A 171 -1.72 -2.87 3.65
CA GLU A 171 -1.86 -2.09 4.88
C GLU A 171 -0.49 -1.79 5.50
N ALA A 172 0.39 -2.79 5.56
CA ALA A 172 1.72 -2.67 6.18
C ALA A 172 2.59 -1.61 5.50
N VAL A 173 2.41 -1.37 4.20
CA VAL A 173 3.19 -0.39 3.44
C VAL A 173 2.53 0.99 3.35
N ALA A 174 1.25 1.12 3.71
CA ALA A 174 0.44 2.30 3.43
C ALA A 174 1.06 3.61 3.95
N ILE A 175 1.57 3.60 5.19
CA ILE A 175 2.21 4.77 5.80
C ILE A 175 3.50 5.15 5.07
N ALA A 176 4.39 4.18 4.83
CA ALA A 176 5.67 4.43 4.17
C ALA A 176 5.49 4.88 2.72
N GLU A 177 4.55 4.28 1.99
CA GLU A 177 4.20 4.64 0.63
C GLU A 177 3.58 6.05 0.56
N THR A 178 2.66 6.37 1.47
CA THR A 178 2.02 7.69 1.54
C THR A 178 3.03 8.78 1.91
N ALA A 179 3.96 8.51 2.83
CA ALA A 179 5.04 9.43 3.16
C ALA A 179 5.97 9.67 1.97
N LEU A 180 6.31 8.63 1.21
CA LEU A 180 7.10 8.77 -0.01
C LEU A 180 6.36 9.59 -1.08
N LEU A 181 5.07 9.32 -1.29
CA LEU A 181 4.22 10.08 -2.21
C LEU A 181 4.13 11.56 -1.83
N ARG A 182 3.98 11.87 -0.53
CA ARG A 182 4.04 13.25 -0.01
C ARG A 182 5.31 13.94 -0.43
N ASP A 183 6.46 13.32 -0.20
CA ASP A 183 7.75 13.92 -0.51
C ASP A 183 7.91 14.15 -2.03
N ILE A 184 7.42 13.22 -2.87
CA ILE A 184 7.36 13.39 -4.33
C ILE A 184 6.45 14.55 -4.74
N THR A 185 5.25 14.68 -4.15
CA THR A 185 4.33 15.80 -4.46
C THR A 185 4.87 17.15 -3.98
N ASN A 186 5.53 17.19 -2.82
CA ASN A 186 6.22 18.38 -2.33
C ASN A 186 7.31 18.80 -3.32
N ARG A 187 8.15 17.86 -3.75
CA ARG A 187 9.18 18.12 -4.75
C ARG A 187 8.59 18.69 -6.04
N TYR A 188 7.51 18.09 -6.54
CA TYR A 188 6.84 18.59 -7.75
C TYR A 188 6.31 20.02 -7.53
N GLY A 189 5.72 20.30 -6.37
CA GLY A 189 5.24 21.63 -5.98
C GLY A 189 6.35 22.68 -5.98
N GLU A 190 7.50 22.37 -5.38
CA GLU A 190 8.67 23.26 -5.35
C GLU A 190 9.13 23.63 -6.77
N LEU A 191 9.15 22.64 -7.67
CA LEU A 191 9.64 22.79 -9.03
C LEU A 191 8.67 23.51 -9.97
N THR A 192 7.36 23.43 -9.71
CA THR A 192 6.34 23.89 -10.68
C THR A 192 5.55 25.12 -10.21
N VAL A 193 5.22 25.20 -8.92
CA VAL A 193 4.41 26.27 -8.35
C VAL A 193 5.08 27.00 -7.19
N ARG A 194 6.32 26.61 -6.83
CA ARG A 194 7.13 27.18 -5.74
C ARG A 194 6.43 27.10 -4.38
N ALA A 195 5.77 25.97 -4.12
CA ALA A 195 5.09 25.70 -2.86
C ALA A 195 5.33 24.25 -2.40
N SER A 196 5.42 24.02 -1.09
CA SER A 196 5.52 22.67 -0.51
C SER A 196 4.87 22.55 0.86
N GLY A 197 4.62 21.31 1.29
CA GLY A 197 4.04 21.02 2.61
C GLY A 197 2.74 21.77 2.85
N LYS A 198 2.69 22.57 3.91
CA LYS A 198 1.50 23.33 4.33
C LYS A 198 1.03 24.39 3.33
N GLU A 199 1.89 24.78 2.39
CA GLU A 199 1.54 25.72 1.31
C GLU A 199 0.65 25.06 0.25
N LEU A 200 0.75 23.73 0.10
CA LEU A 200 -0.14 22.90 -0.72
C LEU A 200 -1.32 22.43 0.15
N LYS A 201 -2.27 23.34 0.41
CA LYS A 201 -3.29 23.15 1.47
C LYS A 201 -4.15 21.89 1.31
N ALA A 202 -4.61 21.59 0.09
CA ALA A 202 -5.45 20.44 -0.15
C ALA A 202 -4.65 19.12 -0.05
N LEU A 203 -3.42 19.11 -0.56
CA LEU A 203 -2.51 17.96 -0.43
C LEU A 203 -2.07 17.75 1.02
N HIS A 204 -1.74 18.82 1.73
CA HIS A 204 -1.41 18.75 3.14
C HIS A 204 -2.55 18.13 3.95
N HIS A 205 -3.79 18.60 3.73
CA HIS A 205 -4.95 17.98 4.38
C HIS A 205 -5.09 16.49 4.04
N TYR A 206 -4.93 16.11 2.77
CA TYR A 206 -4.96 14.69 2.37
C TYR A 206 -3.91 13.86 3.12
N TYR A 207 -2.67 14.35 3.25
CA TYR A 207 -1.61 13.60 3.93
C TYR A 207 -1.77 13.56 5.45
N GLU A 208 -2.27 14.63 6.08
CA GLU A 208 -2.58 14.61 7.51
C GLU A 208 -3.67 13.58 7.83
N LEU A 209 -4.62 13.31 6.93
CA LEU A 209 -5.61 12.24 7.14
C LEU A 209 -4.99 10.83 7.26
N HIS A 210 -3.78 10.60 6.73
CA HIS A 210 -3.16 9.26 6.63
C HIS A 210 -1.83 9.13 7.39
N LEU A 211 -1.27 10.24 7.89
CA LEU A 211 0.05 10.29 8.51
C LEU A 211 0.04 11.00 9.87
N ASP A 212 -1.11 11.51 10.32
CA ASP A 212 -1.25 12.15 11.62
C ASP A 212 -1.40 11.08 12.72
N ASP A 213 -0.27 10.67 13.29
CA ASP A 213 -0.19 9.72 14.40
C ASP A 213 -1.05 10.12 15.62
N GLU A 214 -1.35 11.42 15.80
CA GLU A 214 -2.17 11.94 16.91
C GLU A 214 -3.68 11.94 16.59
N HIS A 215 -4.06 11.63 15.35
CA HIS A 215 -5.44 11.54 14.85
C HIS A 215 -6.27 12.83 15.00
N ASP A 216 -5.65 13.97 15.24
CA ASP A 216 -6.35 15.25 15.45
C ASP A 216 -7.10 15.69 14.17
N ALA A 217 -6.54 15.41 12.99
CA ALA A 217 -7.19 15.65 11.71
C ALA A 217 -8.37 14.69 11.42
N ALA A 218 -8.35 13.48 11.99
CA ALA A 218 -9.42 12.47 11.90
C ALA A 218 -10.57 12.70 12.90
N GLN A 219 -10.46 13.69 13.81
CA GLN A 219 -11.56 14.04 14.72
C GLN A 219 -12.51 15.11 14.17
N ILE A 220 -12.26 15.63 12.96
CA ILE A 220 -13.16 16.58 12.29
C ILE A 220 -14.42 15.84 11.80
N GLU A 221 -15.59 16.32 12.23
CA GLU A 221 -16.94 15.76 12.04
C GLU A 221 -17.10 14.75 10.88
N GLY A 222 -17.12 13.46 11.21
CA GLY A 222 -17.58 12.37 10.32
C GLY A 222 -16.49 11.60 9.57
N LEU A 223 -15.21 11.90 9.79
CA LEU A 223 -14.05 11.22 9.19
C LEU A 223 -13.44 10.20 10.18
N SER A 224 -13.97 8.98 10.26
CA SER A 224 -13.32 7.91 11.03
C SER A 224 -12.12 7.37 10.26
N VAL A 225 -10.99 8.08 10.23
CA VAL A 225 -9.86 7.66 9.39
C VAL A 225 -8.92 6.69 10.11
N GLU A 226 -8.61 6.82 11.41
CA GLU A 226 -7.66 5.84 12.02
C GLU A 226 -7.99 5.40 13.46
N ALA A 227 -8.95 6.03 14.14
CA ALA A 227 -9.23 5.78 15.57
C ALA A 227 -9.86 4.39 15.89
N SER A 228 -10.09 3.55 14.87
CA SER A 228 -10.56 2.16 15.03
C SER A 228 -9.47 1.10 14.79
N HIS A 229 -8.24 1.51 14.49
CA HIS A 229 -7.13 0.65 14.03
C HIS A 229 -6.23 0.09 15.15
N ILE A 230 -6.77 -0.50 16.22
CA ILE A 230 -5.86 -1.07 17.25
C ILE A 230 -5.14 -2.34 16.75
N GLU A 231 -5.58 -2.98 15.66
CA GLU A 231 -4.93 -4.21 15.17
C GLU A 231 -5.03 -4.50 13.64
N GLY A 232 -5.87 -3.77 12.89
CA GLY A 232 -5.95 -3.82 11.41
C GLY A 232 -6.13 -5.22 10.79
N LEU A 233 -5.70 -5.37 9.53
CA LEU A 233 -5.62 -6.65 8.83
C LEU A 233 -4.54 -7.57 9.42
N ALA A 234 -3.53 -7.01 10.09
CA ALA A 234 -2.50 -7.77 10.80
C ALA A 234 -3.10 -8.77 11.80
N ARG A 235 -4.20 -8.39 12.44
CA ARG A 235 -4.95 -9.24 13.39
C ARG A 235 -5.26 -10.63 12.86
N PHE A 236 -5.65 -10.72 11.58
CA PHE A 236 -6.04 -11.99 10.97
C PHE A 236 -4.86 -12.95 10.80
N ILE A 237 -3.65 -12.41 10.69
CA ILE A 237 -2.41 -13.18 10.66
C ILE A 237 -2.01 -13.59 12.09
N ARG A 238 -2.02 -12.64 13.02
CA ARG A 238 -1.69 -12.87 14.45
C ARG A 238 -2.58 -13.94 15.08
N GLN A 239 -3.89 -13.81 14.88
CA GLN A 239 -4.92 -14.68 15.45
C GLN A 239 -5.41 -15.70 14.40
N ASN A 240 -4.51 -16.21 13.56
CA ASN A 240 -4.87 -17.11 12.44
C ASN A 240 -5.67 -18.34 12.89
N ASP A 241 -5.35 -18.94 14.04
CA ASP A 241 -6.11 -20.05 14.63
C ASP A 241 -7.57 -19.69 14.93
N LEU A 242 -7.81 -18.47 15.45
CA LEU A 242 -9.16 -17.97 15.77
C LEU A 242 -10.01 -17.81 14.51
N PHE A 243 -9.40 -17.33 13.43
CA PHE A 243 -10.09 -17.07 12.16
C PHE A 243 -10.02 -18.25 11.18
N HIS A 244 -9.43 -19.38 11.60
CA HIS A 244 -9.19 -20.55 10.77
C HIS A 244 -8.47 -20.24 9.45
N LEU A 245 -7.51 -19.31 9.51
CA LEU A 245 -6.68 -18.94 8.37
C LEU A 245 -5.39 -19.74 8.39
N ASP A 246 -4.98 -20.24 7.22
CA ASP A 246 -3.73 -20.95 7.05
C ASP A 246 -2.55 -19.95 6.99
N LEU A 247 -1.62 -20.07 7.93
CA LEU A 247 -0.47 -19.18 8.03
C LEU A 247 0.49 -19.32 6.84
N SER A 248 0.62 -20.52 6.24
CA SER A 248 1.43 -20.74 5.04
C SER A 248 0.85 -19.98 3.85
N GLN A 249 -0.45 -20.11 3.61
CA GLN A 249 -1.14 -19.38 2.53
C GLN A 249 -1.14 -17.87 2.76
N SER A 250 -1.31 -17.44 4.02
CA SER A 250 -1.21 -16.02 4.35
C SER A 250 0.20 -15.47 4.15
N THR A 251 1.23 -16.27 4.45
CA THR A 251 2.62 -15.91 4.15
C THR A 251 2.86 -15.79 2.65
N ASP A 252 2.36 -16.75 1.85
CA ASP A 252 2.45 -16.70 0.40
C ASP A 252 1.73 -15.47 -0.19
N GLY A 253 0.51 -15.18 0.26
CA GLY A 253 -0.25 -14.00 -0.16
C GLY A 253 0.46 -12.68 0.15
N PHE A 254 1.02 -12.55 1.37
CA PHE A 254 1.81 -11.40 1.75
C PHE A 254 3.00 -11.22 0.81
N LEU A 255 3.80 -12.27 0.60
CA LEU A 255 4.98 -12.22 -0.26
C LEU A 255 4.62 -11.92 -1.72
N GLN A 256 3.53 -12.48 -2.25
CA GLN A 256 3.10 -12.24 -3.63
C GLN A 256 2.81 -10.77 -3.90
N ILE A 257 2.04 -10.11 -3.03
CA ILE A 257 1.70 -8.69 -3.19
C ILE A 257 2.87 -7.79 -2.83
N PHE A 258 3.57 -8.07 -1.74
CA PHE A 258 4.67 -7.24 -1.31
C PHE A 258 5.83 -7.24 -2.32
N GLU A 259 6.20 -8.42 -2.85
CA GLU A 259 7.17 -8.53 -3.93
C GLU A 259 6.70 -7.81 -5.20
N ALA A 260 5.41 -7.90 -5.54
CA ALA A 260 4.86 -7.20 -6.70
C ALA A 260 4.95 -5.68 -6.55
N MET A 261 4.65 -5.14 -5.36
CA MET A 261 4.77 -3.71 -5.06
C MET A 261 6.24 -3.26 -5.09
N ALA A 262 7.16 -3.99 -4.46
CA ALA A 262 8.59 -3.67 -4.47
C ALA A 262 9.17 -3.71 -5.89
N HIS A 263 8.76 -4.70 -6.69
CA HIS A 263 9.15 -4.80 -8.09
C HIS A 263 8.58 -3.65 -8.94
N TRP A 264 7.31 -3.30 -8.74
CA TRP A 264 6.68 -2.17 -9.42
C TRP A 264 7.45 -0.87 -9.16
N TRP A 265 7.78 -0.56 -7.90
CA TRP A 265 8.60 0.60 -7.54
C TRP A 265 9.97 0.59 -8.22
N SER A 266 10.62 -0.56 -8.29
CA SER A 266 11.93 -0.72 -8.97
C SER A 266 11.86 -0.48 -10.48
N GLU A 267 10.78 -0.93 -11.12
CA GLU A 267 10.52 -0.67 -12.54
C GLU A 267 10.19 0.81 -12.79
N LEU A 268 9.39 1.45 -11.93
CA LEU A 268 9.13 2.89 -11.99
C LEU A 268 10.42 3.70 -11.84
N ALA A 269 11.32 3.33 -10.94
CA ALA A 269 12.62 3.99 -10.82
C ALA A 269 13.49 3.82 -12.06
N THR A 270 13.44 2.65 -12.70
CA THR A 270 14.11 2.42 -13.98
C THR A 270 13.49 3.26 -15.09
N ARG A 271 12.15 3.42 -15.11
CA ARG A 271 11.44 4.31 -16.03
C ARG A 271 11.82 5.77 -15.80
N ALA A 272 11.83 6.23 -14.55
CA ALA A 272 12.18 7.60 -14.18
C ALA A 272 13.57 8.00 -14.71
N ARG A 273 14.56 7.11 -14.62
CA ARG A 273 15.91 7.34 -15.15
C ARG A 273 15.96 7.52 -16.67
N ARG A 274 14.93 7.09 -17.41
CA ARG A 274 14.80 7.27 -18.87
C ARG A 274 14.06 8.58 -19.20
N ILE A 275 13.43 9.21 -18.23
CA ILE A 275 12.79 10.52 -18.33
C ILE A 275 13.85 11.57 -17.95
N GLY A 276 14.35 12.30 -18.95
CA GLY A 276 15.29 13.40 -18.78
C GLY A 276 14.62 14.61 -18.15
#